data_AF-A0A7S1M075-F1
#
_entry.id   AF-A0A7S1M075-F1
#
_cell.length_a   1.000
_cell.length_b   1.000
_cell.length_c   1.000
_cell.angle_alpha   90.00
_cell.angle_beta   90.00
_cell.angle_gamma   90.00
#
_symmetry.space_group_name_H-M   'P 1'
#
loop_
_entity.id
_entity.type
_entity.pdbx_description
1 polymer ?
#
loop_
_entity_poly.entity_id
_entity_poly.type
_entity_poly.pdbx_seq_one_letter_code
_entity_poly.pdbx_strand_id
1 'polypeptide(L)'
;LVFVLYVAAVCFTQIVANHVRGEPDSPPELSYYFGSLGNSLLSLFQAISGGVDWENLCRPLGSIHVFVPVLFTLYIAFAVLAMMNVVTGVFVDSALQSSAKDQEQDQILRMREFYHKTNLDHGGRITWDEFEHHLKQKDSLDYFRNIGINISEAKSLFELLDVHDAGEIDMDEFVMG
;
A
#
# COMPACT_ATOMS: atom_id res chain seq x y z
N LEU A 1 -7.67 7.06 -12.86
CA LEU A 1 -9.02 6.50 -13.11
C LEU A 1 -10.03 7.58 -13.54
N VAL A 2 -10.24 8.63 -12.74
CA VAL A 2 -11.24 9.70 -13.04
C VAL A 2 -11.05 10.34 -14.41
N PHE A 3 -9.80 10.63 -14.80
CA PHE A 3 -9.50 11.15 -16.14
C PHE A 3 -9.92 10.19 -17.26
N VAL A 4 -9.60 8.90 -17.11
CA VAL A 4 -9.96 7.85 -18.10
C VAL A 4 -11.49 7.70 -18.19
N LEU A 5 -12.19 7.74 -17.05
CA LEU A 5 -13.65 7.76 -17.00
C LEU A 5 -14.23 8.96 -17.76
N TYR A 6 -13.68 10.16 -17.55
CA TYR A 6 -14.13 11.37 -18.24
C TYR A 6 -13.89 11.30 -19.75
N VAL A 7 -12.69 10.91 -20.18
CA VAL A 7 -12.37 10.76 -21.60
C VAL A 7 -13.27 9.73 -22.27
N ALA A 8 -13.45 8.55 -21.65
CA ALA A 8 -14.34 7.52 -22.17
C ALA A 8 -15.79 8.03 -22.26
N ALA A 9 -16.29 8.73 -21.24
CA ALA A 9 -17.62 9.30 -21.24
C ALA A 9 -17.82 10.28 -22.41
N VAL A 10 -16.87 11.20 -22.63
CA VAL A 10 -16.90 12.12 -23.78
C VAL A 10 -16.93 11.35 -25.11
N CYS A 11 -16.08 10.33 -25.27
CA CYS A 11 -16.04 9.52 -26.48
C CYS A 11 -17.38 8.82 -26.75
N PHE A 12 -17.94 8.10 -25.77
CA PHE A 12 -19.21 7.39 -25.95
C PHE A 12 -20.38 8.34 -26.16
N THR A 13 -20.45 9.47 -25.42
CA THR A 13 -21.49 10.49 -25.65
C THR A 13 -21.43 11.00 -27.09
N GLN A 14 -20.23 11.29 -27.62
CA GLN A 14 -20.08 11.80 -28.98
C GLN A 14 -20.46 10.75 -30.04
N ILE A 15 -20.02 9.50 -29.86
CA ILE A 15 -20.34 8.38 -30.76
C ILE A 15 -21.86 8.18 -30.83
N VAL A 16 -22.51 8.11 -29.66
CA VAL A 16 -23.95 7.90 -29.56
C VAL A 16 -24.73 9.11 -30.09
N ALA A 17 -24.33 10.33 -29.74
CA ALA A 17 -24.99 11.54 -30.23
C ALA A 17 -24.91 11.65 -31.76
N ASN A 18 -23.79 11.25 -32.38
CA ASN A 18 -23.66 11.24 -33.83
C ASN A 18 -24.55 10.17 -34.49
N HIS A 19 -24.65 8.97 -33.91
CA HIS A 19 -25.49 7.90 -34.43
C HIS A 19 -26.99 8.24 -34.32
N VAL A 20 -27.45 8.66 -33.14
CA VAL A 20 -28.86 9.01 -32.89
C VAL A 20 -29.35 10.16 -33.76
N ARG A 21 -28.46 11.11 -34.14
CA ARG A 21 -28.80 12.17 -35.10
C ARG A 21 -29.03 11.63 -36.53
N GLY A 22 -28.32 10.58 -36.92
CA GLY A 22 -28.45 9.94 -38.24
C GLY A 22 -29.58 8.92 -38.32
N GLU A 23 -29.87 8.24 -37.21
CA GLU A 23 -30.86 7.17 -37.10
C GLU A 23 -31.80 7.41 -35.90
N PRO A 24 -32.93 8.11 -36.11
CA PRO A 24 -33.87 8.45 -35.03
C PRO A 24 -34.52 7.25 -34.34
N ASP A 25 -34.62 6.11 -35.05
CA ASP A 25 -35.17 4.85 -34.54
C ASP A 25 -34.13 3.99 -33.79
N SER A 26 -33.00 4.60 -33.39
CA SER A 26 -31.98 3.98 -32.54
C SER A 26 -32.57 3.44 -31.23
N PRO A 27 -31.99 2.39 -30.63
CA PRO A 27 -32.42 1.86 -29.33
C PRO A 27 -32.50 2.97 -28.26
N PRO A 28 -33.62 3.10 -27.52
CA PRO A 28 -33.80 4.17 -26.54
C PRO A 28 -32.77 4.11 -25.39
N GLU A 29 -32.21 2.93 -25.13
CA GLU A 29 -31.16 2.68 -24.15
C GLU A 29 -29.89 3.50 -24.46
N LEU A 30 -29.58 3.75 -25.74
CA LEU A 30 -28.44 4.57 -26.14
C LEU A 30 -28.57 5.99 -25.59
N SER A 31 -29.74 6.60 -25.76
CA SER A 31 -30.02 7.95 -25.25
C SER A 31 -30.14 7.96 -23.72
N TYR A 32 -30.67 6.90 -23.13
CA TYR A 32 -30.78 6.77 -21.68
C TYR A 32 -29.40 6.74 -21.01
N TYR A 33 -28.51 5.84 -21.43
CA TYR A 33 -27.19 5.65 -20.82
C TYR A 33 -26.15 6.66 -21.32
N PHE A 34 -26.18 7.04 -22.61
CA PHE A 34 -25.11 7.81 -23.25
C PHE A 34 -25.57 9.12 -23.89
N GLY A 35 -26.84 9.51 -23.74
CA GLY A 35 -27.40 10.72 -24.37
C GLY A 35 -26.85 12.05 -23.84
N SER A 36 -26.21 12.04 -22.68
CA SER A 36 -25.48 13.19 -22.14
C SER A 36 -24.16 12.76 -21.52
N LEU A 37 -23.25 13.72 -21.35
CA LEU A 37 -21.97 13.48 -20.68
C LEU A 37 -22.16 13.02 -19.24
N GLY A 38 -23.12 13.60 -18.51
CA GLY A 38 -23.44 13.21 -17.14
C GLY A 38 -23.97 11.79 -17.04
N ASN A 39 -24.88 11.40 -17.95
CA ASN A 39 -25.40 10.04 -18.01
C ASN A 39 -24.27 9.06 -18.33
N SER A 40 -23.43 9.37 -19.33
CA SER A 40 -22.31 8.53 -19.72
C SER A 40 -21.32 8.34 -18.57
N LEU A 41 -20.97 9.40 -17.84
CA LEU A 41 -20.12 9.34 -16.65
C LEU A 41 -20.72 8.41 -15.59
N LEU A 42 -22.01 8.58 -15.28
CA LEU A 42 -22.71 7.76 -14.29
C LEU A 42 -22.79 6.30 -14.71
N SER A 43 -23.18 6.02 -15.96
CA SER A 43 -23.32 4.68 -16.51
C SER A 43 -21.98 3.93 -16.55
N LEU A 44 -20.91 4.59 -17.01
CA LEU A 44 -19.57 4.00 -17.00
C LEU A 44 -19.07 3.73 -15.57
N PHE A 45 -19.35 4.64 -14.63
CA PHE A 45 -19.03 4.42 -13.21
C PHE A 45 -19.84 3.26 -12.61
N GLN A 46 -21.14 3.15 -12.94
CA GLN A 46 -22.00 2.05 -12.51
C GLN A 46 -21.51 0.71 -13.05
N ALA A 47 -21.02 0.65 -14.29
CA ALA A 47 -20.50 -0.57 -14.90
C ALA A 47 -19.25 -1.11 -14.21
N ILE A 48 -18.39 -0.23 -13.67
CA ILE A 48 -17.17 -0.64 -12.94
C ILE A 48 -17.46 -0.93 -11.47
N SER A 49 -18.36 -0.17 -10.85
CA SER A 49 -18.69 -0.33 -9.41
C SER A 49 -19.69 -1.46 -9.13
N GLY A 50 -20.20 -2.14 -10.16
CA GLY A 50 -21.20 -3.21 -10.02
C GLY A 50 -22.64 -2.71 -9.81
N GLY A 51 -22.91 -1.44 -10.14
CA GLY A 51 -24.25 -0.85 -10.04
C GLY A 51 -25.20 -1.31 -11.15
N VAL A 52 -24.70 -1.44 -12.38
CA VAL A 52 -25.45 -1.99 -13.52
C VAL A 52 -24.53 -2.98 -14.24
N ASP A 53 -25.10 -4.11 -14.70
CA ASP A 53 -24.35 -5.06 -15.52
C ASP A 53 -23.82 -4.39 -16.78
N TRP A 54 -22.50 -4.49 -17.00
CA TRP A 54 -21.83 -3.90 -18.15
C TRP A 54 -22.37 -4.45 -19.48
N GLU A 55 -22.94 -5.66 -19.51
CA GLU A 55 -23.59 -6.23 -20.68
C GLU A 55 -24.80 -5.38 -21.11
N ASN A 56 -25.60 -4.88 -20.15
CA ASN A 56 -26.78 -4.05 -20.44
C ASN A 56 -26.41 -2.73 -21.10
N LEU A 57 -25.23 -2.18 -20.78
CA LEU A 57 -24.71 -0.97 -21.42
C LEU A 57 -24.08 -1.28 -22.77
N CYS A 58 -23.43 -2.44 -22.90
CA CYS A 58 -22.70 -2.85 -24.09
C CYS A 58 -23.63 -3.26 -25.24
N ARG A 59 -24.71 -3.99 -24.94
CA ARG A 59 -25.66 -4.51 -25.93
C ARG A 59 -26.23 -3.44 -26.89
N PRO A 60 -26.74 -2.28 -26.43
CA PRO A 60 -27.24 -1.26 -27.34
C PRO A 60 -26.15 -0.62 -28.20
N LEU A 61 -24.89 -0.57 -27.74
CA LEU A 61 -23.76 -0.05 -28.53
C LEU A 61 -23.48 -0.89 -29.79
N GLY A 62 -23.90 -2.16 -29.80
CA GLY A 62 -23.77 -3.06 -30.95
C GLY A 62 -24.60 -2.63 -32.16
N SER A 63 -25.62 -1.79 -31.97
CA SER A 63 -26.43 -1.24 -33.07
C SER A 63 -25.69 -0.18 -33.91
N ILE A 64 -24.65 0.45 -33.35
CA ILE A 64 -23.91 1.53 -34.02
C ILE A 64 -22.87 0.99 -34.98
N HIS A 65 -21.92 0.22 -34.44
CA HIS A 65 -20.83 -0.42 -35.18
C HIS A 65 -20.17 -1.47 -34.29
N VAL A 66 -19.72 -2.58 -34.87
CA VAL A 66 -19.08 -3.70 -34.13
C VAL A 66 -17.87 -3.29 -33.29
N PHE A 67 -17.19 -2.19 -33.65
CA PHE A 67 -16.03 -1.68 -32.92
C PHE A 67 -16.39 -0.94 -31.63
N VAL A 68 -17.60 -0.41 -31.49
CA VAL A 68 -18.01 0.36 -30.31
C VAL A 68 -18.11 -0.54 -29.07
N PRO A 69 -18.76 -1.72 -29.13
CA PRO A 69 -18.70 -2.72 -28.05
C PRO A 69 -17.28 -3.15 -27.71
N VAL A 70 -16.41 -3.37 -28.71
CA VAL A 70 -15.01 -3.77 -28.46
C VAL A 70 -14.26 -2.69 -27.68
N LEU A 71 -14.41 -1.42 -28.06
CA LEU A 71 -13.83 -0.29 -27.34
C LEU A 71 -14.36 -0.20 -25.90
N PHE A 72 -15.67 -0.43 -25.71
CA PHE A 72 -16.29 -0.44 -24.38
C PHE A 72 -15.74 -1.57 -23.50
N THR A 73 -15.60 -2.78 -24.04
CA THR A 73 -15.02 -3.91 -23.32
C THR A 73 -13.56 -3.67 -22.94
N LEU A 74 -12.76 -3.05 -23.82
CA LEU A 74 -11.38 -2.67 -23.50
C LEU A 74 -11.31 -1.64 -22.36
N TYR A 75 -12.22 -0.67 -22.36
CA TYR A 75 -12.36 0.28 -21.26
C TYR A 75 -12.67 -0.42 -19.92
N ILE A 76 -13.65 -1.34 -19.92
CA ILE A 76 -14.03 -2.10 -18.72
C ILE A 76 -12.85 -2.95 -18.22
N ALA A 77 -12.18 -3.69 -19.11
CA ALA A 77 -11.04 -4.52 -18.75
C ALA A 77 -9.91 -3.68 -18.12
N PHE A 78 -9.56 -2.54 -18.75
CA PHE A 78 -8.57 -1.63 -18.20
C PHE A 78 -8.98 -1.07 -16.84
N ALA A 79 -10.23 -0.61 -16.70
CA ALA A 79 -10.71 0.01 -15.48
C ALA A 79 -10.78 -0.98 -14.31
N VAL A 80 -11.25 -2.20 -14.54
CA VAL A 80 -11.30 -3.27 -13.54
C VAL A 80 -9.90 -3.69 -13.11
N LEU A 81 -8.98 -3.90 -14.06
CA LEU A 81 -7.58 -4.23 -13.73
C LEU A 81 -6.89 -3.08 -12.98
N ALA A 82 -7.09 -1.84 -13.39
CA ALA A 82 -6.53 -0.68 -12.71
C ALA A 82 -7.09 -0.54 -11.28
N MET A 83 -8.41 -0.74 -11.10
CA MET A 83 -9.04 -0.72 -9.78
C MET A 83 -8.53 -1.84 -8.89
N MET A 84 -8.43 -3.06 -9.42
CA MET A 84 -7.88 -4.22 -8.70
C MET A 84 -6.44 -3.96 -8.29
N ASN A 85 -5.59 -3.46 -9.18
CA ASN A 85 -4.19 -3.16 -8.87
C ASN A 85 -4.03 -2.09 -7.79
N VAL A 86 -4.90 -1.07 -7.77
CA VAL A 86 -4.90 -0.05 -6.70
C VAL A 86 -5.28 -0.69 -5.35
N VAL A 87 -6.33 -1.50 -5.34
CA VAL A 87 -6.80 -2.17 -4.12
C VAL A 87 -5.75 -3.18 -3.61
N THR A 88 -5.22 -4.03 -4.49
CA THR A 88 -4.14 -4.97 -4.18
C THR A 88 -2.90 -4.24 -3.69
N GLY A 89 -2.50 -3.13 -4.31
CA GLY A 89 -1.38 -2.32 -3.87
C GLY A 89 -1.54 -1.84 -2.42
N VAL A 90 -2.71 -1.31 -2.07
CA VAL A 90 -3.02 -0.88 -0.70
C VAL A 90 -2.99 -2.05 0.29
N PHE A 91 -3.54 -3.21 -0.08
CA PHE A 91 -3.53 -4.38 0.79
C PHE A 91 -2.13 -4.96 0.99
N VAL A 92 -1.32 -5.02 -0.06
CA VAL A 92 0.07 -5.50 0.01
C VAL A 92 0.90 -4.54 0.87
N ASP A 93 0.76 -3.23 0.67
CA ASP A 93 1.44 -2.23 1.49
C ASP A 93 1.03 -2.32 2.97
N SER A 94 -0.28 -2.50 3.24
CA SER A 94 -0.78 -2.70 4.61
C SER A 94 -0.23 -3.97 5.25
N ALA A 95 -0.16 -5.08 4.49
CA ALA A 95 0.37 -6.35 4.97
C ALA A 95 1.88 -6.26 5.26
N LEU A 96 2.64 -5.59 4.40
CA LEU A 96 4.08 -5.35 4.59
C LEU A 96 4.34 -4.45 5.80
N GLN A 97 3.58 -3.36 5.97
CA GLN A 97 3.71 -2.48 7.13
C GLN A 97 3.34 -3.17 8.45
N SER A 98 2.32 -4.03 8.46
CA SER A 98 1.99 -4.83 9.64
C SER A 98 3.15 -5.77 10.01
N SER A 99 3.71 -6.46 9.03
CA SER A 99 4.85 -7.36 9.26
C SER A 99 6.09 -6.62 9.75
N ALA A 100 6.34 -5.39 9.27
CA ALA A 100 7.46 -4.58 9.71
C ALA A 100 7.30 -4.11 11.17
N LYS A 101 6.10 -3.67 11.55
CA LYS A 101 5.80 -3.29 12.93
C LYS A 101 5.90 -4.45 13.91
N ASP A 102 5.44 -5.64 13.51
CA ASP A 102 5.55 -6.83 14.34
C ASP A 102 7.03 -7.20 14.56
N GLN A 103 7.88 -7.07 13.55
CA GLN A 103 9.33 -7.28 13.66
C GLN A 103 10.01 -6.25 14.58
N GLU A 104 9.65 -4.98 14.47
CA GLU A 104 10.18 -3.90 15.32
C GLU A 104 9.80 -4.11 16.79
N GLN A 105 8.53 -4.46 17.08
CA GLN A 105 8.09 -4.77 18.44
C GLN A 105 8.81 -6.00 19.02
N ASP A 106 8.99 -7.05 18.21
CA ASP A 106 9.74 -8.23 18.60
C ASP A 106 11.22 -7.92 18.92
N GLN A 107 11.84 -6.99 18.18
CA GLN A 107 13.20 -6.55 18.44
C GLN A 107 13.29 -5.75 19.75
N ILE A 108 12.38 -4.81 19.97
CA ILE A 108 12.28 -4.02 21.22
C ILE A 108 12.07 -4.93 22.44
N LEU A 109 11.17 -5.92 22.34
CA LEU A 109 10.93 -6.89 23.42
C LEU A 109 12.19 -7.70 23.73
N ARG A 110 12.91 -8.17 22.71
CA ARG A 110 14.17 -8.89 22.90
C ARG A 110 15.23 -8.01 23.56
N MET A 111 15.38 -6.76 23.13
CA MET A 111 16.30 -5.80 23.74
C MET A 111 15.95 -5.53 25.22
N ARG A 112 14.66 -5.38 25.56
CA ARG A 112 14.22 -5.25 26.96
C ARG A 112 14.53 -6.51 27.79
N GLU A 113 14.32 -7.70 27.24
CA GLU A 113 14.69 -8.94 27.93
C GLU A 113 16.19 -9.05 28.16
N PHE A 114 17.01 -8.64 27.19
CA PHE A 114 18.46 -8.58 27.35
C PHE A 114 18.84 -7.65 28.50
N TYR A 115 18.35 -6.41 28.46
CA TYR A 115 18.57 -5.41 29.50
C TYR A 115 18.27 -5.96 30.90
N HIS A 116 17.12 -6.62 31.07
CA HIS A 116 16.74 -7.25 32.34
C HIS A 116 17.62 -8.44 32.73
N LYS A 117 18.02 -9.31 31.79
CA LYS A 117 18.87 -10.48 32.09
C LYS A 117 20.30 -10.09 32.48
N THR A 118 20.83 -9.01 31.92
CA THR A 118 22.18 -8.54 32.26
C THR A 118 22.28 -7.93 33.65
N ASN A 119 21.15 -7.75 34.36
CA ASN A 119 21.05 -7.36 35.77
C ASN A 119 22.08 -6.26 36.11
N LEU A 120 22.11 -5.22 35.28
CA LEU A 120 23.06 -4.13 35.39
C LEU A 120 22.78 -3.36 36.67
N ASP A 121 23.73 -3.46 37.58
CA ASP A 121 23.54 -3.13 38.98
C ASP A 121 23.45 -1.60 39.16
N HIS A 122 22.57 -1.18 40.06
CA HIS A 122 22.64 0.11 40.79
C HIS A 122 22.41 1.44 40.03
N GLY A 123 21.61 1.47 38.96
CA GLY A 123 21.20 2.78 38.42
C GLY A 123 20.31 2.78 37.19
N GLY A 124 20.18 1.64 36.51
CA GLY A 124 19.45 1.57 35.24
C GLY A 124 20.18 2.26 34.08
N ARG A 125 21.51 2.29 34.13
CA ARG A 125 22.40 2.81 33.11
C ARG A 125 23.49 1.79 32.82
N ILE A 126 24.02 1.80 31.60
CA ILE A 126 25.07 0.89 31.13
C ILE A 126 26.27 1.72 30.71
N THR A 127 27.36 1.59 31.44
CA THR A 127 28.66 2.16 31.03
C THR A 127 29.29 1.34 29.91
N TRP A 128 30.20 1.94 29.13
CA TRP A 128 30.95 1.19 28.12
C TRP A 128 31.70 -0.02 28.71
N ASP A 129 32.27 0.12 29.91
CA ASP A 129 33.04 -0.94 30.55
C ASP A 129 32.16 -2.14 30.92
N GLU A 130 30.93 -1.90 31.39
CA GLU A 130 29.93 -2.95 31.66
C GLU A 130 29.43 -3.60 30.38
N PHE A 131 29.18 -2.78 29.35
CA PHE A 131 28.77 -3.27 28.03
C PHE A 131 29.84 -4.15 27.41
N GLU A 132 31.11 -3.73 27.44
CA GLU A 132 32.27 -4.49 26.96
C GLU A 132 32.50 -5.77 27.77
N HIS A 133 32.30 -5.71 29.09
CA HIS A 133 32.40 -6.89 29.96
C HIS A 133 31.34 -7.93 29.59
N HIS A 134 30.10 -7.51 29.39
CA HIS A 134 29.00 -8.40 29.00
C HIS A 134 29.17 -8.92 27.58
N LEU A 135 29.68 -8.12 26.65
CA LEU A 135 30.05 -8.56 25.30
C LEU A 135 31.15 -9.62 25.27
N LYS A 136 31.94 -9.77 26.34
CA LYS A 136 32.95 -10.84 26.46
C LYS A 136 32.40 -12.10 27.12
N GLN A 137 31.19 -12.05 27.69
CA GLN A 137 30.53 -13.23 28.23
C GLN A 137 29.93 -14.08 27.10
N LYS A 138 30.09 -15.40 27.23
CA LYS A 138 29.77 -16.37 26.18
C LYS A 138 28.29 -16.34 25.78
N ASP A 139 27.40 -16.12 26.75
CA ASP A 139 25.95 -16.12 26.53
C ASP A 139 25.48 -14.84 25.80
N SER A 140 26.12 -13.71 26.05
CA SER A 140 25.84 -12.44 25.38
C SER A 140 26.43 -12.39 23.97
N LEU A 141 27.59 -13.02 23.74
CA LEU A 141 28.22 -13.13 22.41
C LEU A 141 27.30 -13.82 21.39
N ASP A 142 26.69 -14.94 21.80
CA ASP A 142 25.77 -15.68 20.94
C ASP A 142 24.47 -14.90 20.74
N TYR A 143 24.02 -14.14 21.74
CA TYR A 143 22.86 -13.26 21.64
C TYR A 143 23.07 -12.10 20.65
N PHE A 144 24.18 -11.36 20.74
CA PHE A 144 24.49 -10.25 19.82
C PHE A 144 24.74 -10.73 18.39
N ARG A 145 25.41 -11.90 18.21
CA ARG A 145 25.54 -12.53 16.89
C ARG A 145 24.19 -12.92 16.31
N ASN A 146 23.26 -13.41 17.12
CA ASN A 146 21.91 -13.77 16.67
C ASN A 146 21.07 -12.56 16.28
N ILE A 147 21.35 -11.37 16.83
CA ILE A 147 20.71 -10.10 16.45
C ILE A 147 21.43 -9.43 15.27
N GLY A 148 22.57 -9.98 14.81
CA GLY A 148 23.33 -9.48 13.67
C GLY A 148 24.28 -8.33 14.01
N ILE A 149 24.52 -8.07 15.30
CA ILE A 149 25.46 -7.05 15.76
C ILE A 149 26.87 -7.65 15.77
N ASN A 150 27.78 -7.03 15.03
CA ASN A 150 29.17 -7.43 15.02
C ASN A 150 29.91 -6.81 16.21
N ILE A 151 30.62 -7.63 16.99
CA ILE A 151 31.34 -7.19 18.19
C ILE A 151 32.43 -6.16 17.86
N SER A 152 33.00 -6.21 16.65
CA SER A 152 33.95 -5.19 16.18
C SER A 152 33.33 -3.81 16.01
N GLU A 153 32.00 -3.74 15.83
CA GLU A 153 31.23 -2.51 15.68
C GLU A 153 30.50 -2.13 16.97
N ALA A 154 30.60 -2.95 18.03
CA ALA A 154 29.88 -2.73 19.27
C ALA A 154 30.21 -1.40 19.94
N LYS A 155 31.45 -0.89 19.77
CA LYS A 155 31.84 0.44 20.25
C LYS A 155 31.12 1.56 19.51
N SER A 156 31.09 1.47 18.18
CA SER A 156 30.34 2.42 17.35
C SER A 156 28.84 2.33 17.58
N LEU A 157 28.32 1.14 17.89
CA LEU A 157 26.91 0.94 18.25
C LEU A 157 26.59 1.58 19.60
N PHE A 158 27.47 1.45 20.60
CA PHE A 158 27.33 2.12 21.89
C PHE A 158 27.33 3.65 21.73
N GLU A 159 28.27 4.20 20.96
CA GLU A 159 28.33 5.64 20.64
C GLU A 159 27.10 6.13 19.86
N LEU A 160 26.41 5.25 19.13
CA LEU A 160 25.20 5.59 18.37
C LEU A 160 23.95 5.58 19.25
N LEU A 161 23.92 4.69 20.26
CA LEU A 161 22.85 4.59 21.24
C LEU A 161 22.95 5.66 22.34
N ASP A 162 24.16 6.11 22.70
CA ASP A 162 24.40 7.23 23.64
C ASP A 162 24.08 8.58 22.98
N VAL A 163 22.79 8.85 22.75
CA VAL A 163 22.29 10.06 22.08
C VAL A 163 22.65 11.33 22.88
N HIS A 164 22.84 11.20 24.19
CA HIS A 164 23.13 12.31 25.09
C HIS A 164 24.64 12.53 25.35
N ASP A 165 25.52 11.70 24.78
CA ASP A 165 26.98 11.73 24.99
C ASP A 165 27.34 11.73 26.49
N ALA A 166 26.55 10.98 27.26
CA ALA A 166 26.67 10.89 28.72
C ALA A 166 27.76 9.89 29.14
N GLY A 167 28.25 9.06 28.22
CA GLY A 167 29.17 7.96 28.47
C GLY A 167 28.48 6.73 29.08
N GLU A 168 27.15 6.77 29.20
CA GLU A 168 26.30 5.72 29.77
C GLU A 168 24.98 5.69 29.00
N ILE A 169 24.48 4.49 28.68
CA ILE A 169 23.20 4.30 27.99
C ILE A 169 22.13 3.96 29.01
N ASP A 170 21.05 4.72 29.07
CA ASP A 170 19.87 4.37 29.88
C ASP A 170 18.87 3.45 29.13
N MET A 171 17.84 2.97 29.84
CA MET A 171 16.84 2.07 29.24
C MET A 171 16.09 2.71 28.06
N ASP A 172 15.84 4.02 28.11
CA ASP A 172 15.09 4.73 27.07
C ASP A 172 15.97 4.91 25.82
N GLU A 173 17.25 5.23 26.00
CA GLU A 173 18.27 5.27 24.94
C GLU A 173 18.52 3.89 24.31
N PHE A 174 18.56 2.83 25.12
CA PHE A 174 18.75 1.46 24.62
C PHE A 174 17.55 0.93 23.81
N VAL A 175 16.34 1.44 24.08
CA VAL A 175 15.11 1.00 23.42
C VAL A 175 14.72 1.90 22.23
N MET A 176 15.13 3.17 22.24
CA MET A 176 14.80 4.14 21.17
C MET A 176 15.89 4.32 20.11
N GLY A 177 17.13 3.88 20.37
CA GLY A 177 18.26 4.00 19.45
C GLY A 177 18.39 2.89 18.41
#